data_AF-K1TDW8-F1
#
_entry.id   AF-K1TDW8-F1
#
_cell.length_a   1.000
_cell.length_b   1.000
_cell.length_c   1.000
_cell.angle_alpha   90.00
_cell.angle_beta   90.00
_cell.angle_gamma   90.00
#
_symmetry.space_group_name_H-M   'P 1'
#
loop_
_entity.id
_entity.type
_entity.pdbx_description
1 polymer ?
#
loop_
_entity_poly.entity_id
_entity_poly.type
_entity_poly.pdbx_seq_one_letter_code
_entity_poly.pdbx_strand_id
1 'polypeptide(L)'
;SYVKYGFDPQEAALTEGVLPGTPHWGEEDKSSWGLLYTEKDGRIVHEPYPSLPGDYAAFYENIYRHIHHGKPLQSDAREVVGVIRLIEAAWESSRMQCVVRI
;
A
#
# COMPACT_ATOMS: atom_id res chain seq x y z
N SER A 1 1.51 -8.37 15.74
CA SER A 1 2.21 -7.52 14.75
C SER A 1 2.35 -8.28 13.44
N TYR A 2 2.50 -7.56 12.34
CA TYR A 2 2.83 -8.14 11.03
C TYR A 2 4.01 -7.36 10.48
N VAL A 3 5.08 -8.06 10.10
CA VAL A 3 6.31 -7.44 9.58
C VAL A 3 6.62 -8.05 8.23
N LYS A 4 6.78 -7.19 7.22
CA LYS A 4 7.06 -7.60 5.84
C LYS A 4 8.22 -6.78 5.28
N TYR A 5 8.99 -7.40 4.40
CA TYR A 5 10.05 -6.78 3.63
C TYR A 5 9.83 -7.02 2.13
N GLY A 6 10.67 -6.40 1.30
CA GLY A 6 10.60 -6.52 -0.16
C GLY A 6 9.63 -5.53 -0.82
N PHE A 7 9.65 -5.53 -2.14
CA PHE A 7 8.83 -4.68 -3.00
C PHE A 7 7.65 -5.47 -3.57
N ASP A 8 6.63 -4.75 -4.04
CA ASP A 8 5.54 -5.32 -4.81
C ASP A 8 6.08 -5.94 -6.13
N PRO A 9 5.68 -7.17 -6.49
CA PRO A 9 6.25 -7.90 -7.64
C PRO A 9 5.75 -7.40 -8.99
N GLN A 10 4.69 -6.57 -9.05
CA GLN A 10 4.04 -6.18 -10.30
C GLN A 10 5.00 -5.45 -11.25
N GLU A 11 5.84 -4.54 -10.76
CA GLU A 11 6.80 -3.81 -11.61
C GLU A 11 7.84 -4.74 -12.25
N ALA A 12 8.33 -5.72 -11.48
CA ALA A 12 9.25 -6.73 -11.99
C ALA A 12 8.55 -7.61 -13.05
N ALA A 13 7.31 -8.05 -12.77
CA ALA A 13 6.52 -8.85 -13.70
C ALA A 13 6.21 -8.10 -15.01
N LEU A 14 5.89 -6.79 -14.94
CA LEU A 14 5.73 -5.94 -16.12
C LEU A 14 7.02 -5.85 -16.94
N THR A 15 8.16 -5.70 -16.25
CA THR A 15 9.49 -5.66 -16.89
C THR A 15 9.79 -6.96 -17.64
N GLU A 16 9.32 -8.09 -17.12
CA GLU A 16 9.42 -9.42 -17.75
C GLU A 16 8.35 -9.68 -18.83
N GLY A 17 7.46 -8.71 -19.08
CA GLY A 17 6.42 -8.80 -20.10
C GLY A 17 5.17 -9.56 -19.68
N VAL A 18 5.02 -9.88 -18.39
CA VAL A 18 3.78 -10.44 -17.84
C VAL A 18 2.74 -9.32 -17.78
N LEU A 19 1.53 -9.60 -18.27
CA LEU A 19 0.45 -8.62 -18.33
C LEU A 19 -0.40 -8.63 -17.06
N PRO A 20 -0.95 -7.47 -16.65
CA PRO A 20 -1.96 -7.42 -15.59
C PRO A 20 -3.15 -8.33 -15.89
N GLY A 21 -3.68 -8.96 -14.84
CA GLY A 21 -4.86 -9.84 -14.93
C GLY A 21 -4.58 -11.29 -15.34
N THR A 22 -3.32 -11.68 -15.54
CA THR A 22 -2.95 -13.10 -15.61
C THR A 22 -3.20 -13.80 -14.27
N PRO A 23 -3.33 -15.15 -14.22
CA PRO A 23 -3.37 -15.87 -12.95
C PRO A 23 -2.19 -15.50 -12.05
N HIS A 24 -2.45 -15.35 -10.75
CA HIS A 24 -1.48 -14.96 -9.73
C HIS A 24 -0.85 -13.56 -9.91
N TRP A 25 -1.48 -12.67 -10.68
CA TRP A 25 -1.01 -11.29 -10.80
C TRP A 25 -0.97 -10.57 -9.44
N GLY A 26 0.18 -9.97 -9.12
CA GLY A 26 0.40 -9.27 -7.85
C GLY A 26 0.52 -10.17 -6.63
N GLU A 27 0.39 -11.49 -6.78
CA GLU A 27 0.64 -12.45 -5.70
C GLU A 27 2.14 -12.57 -5.44
N GLU A 28 2.49 -12.64 -4.17
CA GLU A 28 3.87 -12.81 -3.75
C GLU A 28 4.22 -14.28 -3.50
N ASP A 29 5.44 -14.67 -3.87
CA ASP A 29 5.99 -15.97 -3.48
C ASP A 29 6.07 -16.10 -1.95
N LYS A 30 5.92 -17.32 -1.44
CA LYS A 30 5.97 -17.61 0.01
C LYS A 30 7.24 -17.12 0.69
N SER A 31 8.37 -17.06 -0.03
CA SER A 31 9.63 -16.53 0.49
C SER A 31 9.58 -15.03 0.79
N SER A 32 8.62 -14.30 0.22
CA SER A 32 8.44 -12.85 0.38
C SER A 32 7.29 -12.48 1.33
N TRP A 33 6.57 -13.47 1.85
CA TRP A 33 5.47 -13.26 2.79
C TRP A 33 5.97 -12.60 4.08
N GLY A 34 5.10 -11.79 4.70
CA GLY A 34 5.41 -11.22 6.00
C GLY A 34 5.28 -12.24 7.12
N LEU A 35 5.87 -11.91 8.27
CA LEU A 35 5.80 -12.71 9.49
C LEU A 35 4.67 -12.19 10.37
N LEU A 36 3.66 -13.01 10.60
CA LEU A 36 2.54 -12.70 11.49
C LEU A 36 2.85 -13.21 12.89
N TYR A 37 2.86 -12.29 13.86
CA TYR A 37 2.90 -12.60 15.29
C TYR A 37 1.58 -12.19 15.93
N THR A 38 0.76 -13.15 16.37
CA THR A 38 -0.54 -12.87 16.98
C THR A 38 -0.90 -13.94 18.01
N GLU A 39 -1.93 -13.69 18.80
CA GLU A 39 -2.62 -14.73 19.56
C GLU A 39 -3.89 -15.13 18.82
N LYS A 40 -4.13 -16.44 18.70
CA LYS A 40 -5.37 -17.00 18.16
C LYS A 40 -5.76 -18.20 19.01
N ASP A 41 -6.99 -18.18 19.53
CA ASP A 41 -7.54 -19.25 20.37
C ASP A 41 -6.64 -19.62 21.58
N GLY A 42 -6.05 -18.61 22.23
CA GLY A 42 -5.15 -18.79 23.38
C GLY A 42 -3.76 -19.33 23.02
N ARG A 43 -3.41 -19.42 21.73
CA ARG A 43 -2.11 -19.86 21.23
C ARG A 43 -1.38 -18.72 20.54
N ILE A 44 -0.10 -18.57 20.84
CA ILE A 44 0.78 -17.67 20.10
C ILE A 44 1.04 -18.30 18.72
N VAL A 45 0.72 -17.55 17.67
CA VAL A 45 1.00 -17.85 16.27
C VAL A 45 2.15 -16.97 15.81
N HIS A 46 3.16 -17.59 15.21
CA HIS A 46 4.33 -16.92 14.67
C HIS A 46 4.78 -17.61 13.37
N GLU A 47 4.25 -17.18 12.23
CA GLU A 47 4.44 -17.88 10.95
C GLU A 47 4.40 -16.94 9.74
N PRO A 48 4.97 -17.36 8.59
CA PRO A 48 4.80 -16.64 7.33
C PRO A 48 3.32 -16.57 6.93
N TYR A 49 2.85 -15.39 6.57
CA TYR A 49 1.47 -15.13 6.21
C TYR A 49 1.40 -14.22 4.98
N PRO A 50 0.58 -14.54 3.96
CA PRO A 50 0.53 -13.77 2.72
C PRO A 50 -0.08 -12.39 2.92
N SER A 51 0.39 -11.40 2.17
CA SER A 51 -0.39 -10.19 1.93
C SER A 51 -1.45 -10.42 0.85
N LEU A 52 -2.38 -9.48 0.73
CA LEU A 52 -3.24 -9.42 -0.44
C LEU A 52 -2.39 -9.14 -1.69
N PRO A 53 -2.81 -9.63 -2.88
CA PRO A 53 -2.16 -9.29 -4.13
C PRO A 53 -2.21 -7.78 -4.38
N GLY A 54 -1.13 -7.23 -4.91
CA GLY A 54 -1.12 -5.84 -5.38
C GLY A 54 -2.04 -5.63 -6.58
N ASP A 55 -2.66 -4.45 -6.66
CA ASP A 55 -3.53 -4.07 -7.78
C ASP A 55 -3.32 -2.59 -8.15
N TYR A 56 -2.26 -2.30 -8.90
CA TYR A 56 -2.03 -0.94 -9.39
C TYR A 56 -3.04 -0.52 -10.47
N ALA A 57 -3.70 -1.47 -11.14
CA ALA A 57 -4.72 -1.17 -12.13
C ALA A 57 -5.97 -0.54 -11.49
N ALA A 58 -6.26 -0.83 -10.22
CA ALA A 58 -7.34 -0.20 -9.46
C ALA A 58 -7.29 1.34 -9.49
N PHE A 59 -6.09 1.94 -9.53
CA PHE A 59 -5.93 3.40 -9.66
C PHE A 59 -6.55 3.92 -10.96
N TYR A 60 -6.19 3.31 -12.10
CA TYR A 60 -6.71 3.70 -13.41
C TYR A 60 -8.19 3.35 -13.57
N GLU A 61 -8.63 2.22 -13.01
CA GLU A 61 -10.04 1.85 -12.99
C GLU A 61 -10.88 2.86 -12.21
N ASN A 62 -10.38 3.38 -11.09
CA ASN A 62 -11.06 4.44 -10.36
C ASN A 62 -11.16 5.74 -11.19
N ILE A 63 -10.09 6.13 -11.89
CA ILE A 63 -10.10 7.29 -12.79
C ILE A 63 -11.13 7.10 -13.91
N TYR A 64 -11.14 5.92 -14.56
CA TYR A 64 -12.12 5.59 -15.59
C TYR A 64 -13.56 5.73 -15.06
N ARG A 65 -13.85 5.14 -13.91
CA ARG A 65 -15.18 5.22 -13.27
C ARG A 65 -15.56 6.63 -12.85
N HIS A 66 -14.59 7.44 -12.42
CA HIS A 66 -14.83 8.84 -12.12
C HIS A 66 -15.26 9.61 -13.37
N ILE A 67 -14.50 9.48 -14.46
CA ILE A 67 -14.75 10.20 -15.72
C ILE A 67 -16.04 9.75 -16.39
N HIS A 68 -16.26 8.44 -16.51
CA HIS A 68 -17.40 7.90 -17.28
C HIS A 68 -18.68 7.73 -16.47
N HIS A 69 -18.58 7.55 -15.16
CA HIS A 69 -19.72 7.18 -14.32
C HIS A 69 -19.93 8.12 -13.13
N GLY A 70 -19.15 9.21 -13.03
CA GLY A 70 -19.27 10.19 -11.95
C GLY A 70 -19.02 9.60 -10.56
N LYS A 71 -18.31 8.47 -10.46
CA LYS A 71 -17.95 7.88 -9.16
C LYS A 71 -16.97 8.82 -8.42
N PRO A 72 -16.92 8.78 -7.09
CA PRO A 72 -15.90 9.54 -6.35
C PRO A 72 -14.48 9.15 -6.80
N LEU A 73 -13.65 10.17 -7.06
CA LEU A 73 -12.22 9.99 -7.30
C LEU A 73 -11.55 9.69 -5.96
N GLN A 74 -10.81 8.59 -5.88
CA GLN A 74 -10.12 8.15 -4.66
C GLN A 74 -8.75 8.79 -4.47
N SER A 75 -8.24 9.46 -5.51
CA SER A 75 -6.93 10.11 -5.53
C SER A 75 -7.08 11.58 -5.91
N ASP A 76 -7.90 12.31 -5.13
CA ASP A 76 -8.15 13.72 -5.41
C ASP A 76 -6.93 14.58 -5.05
N ALA A 77 -6.51 15.47 -5.97
CA ALA A 77 -5.36 16.34 -5.74
C ALA A 77 -5.52 17.23 -4.50
N ARG A 78 -6.75 17.55 -4.08
CA ARG A 78 -7.01 18.33 -2.86
C ARG A 78 -6.61 17.58 -1.60
N GLU A 79 -6.65 16.25 -1.59
CA GLU A 79 -6.24 15.44 -0.44
C GLU A 79 -4.72 15.45 -0.23
N VAL A 80 -3.94 15.65 -1.31
CA VAL A 80 -2.48 15.77 -1.25
C VAL A 80 -2.03 16.96 -0.39
N VAL A 81 -2.85 18.01 -0.29
CA VAL A 81 -2.56 19.19 0.56
C VAL A 81 -2.39 18.79 2.03
N GLY A 82 -3.20 17.84 2.52
CA GLY A 82 -3.07 17.33 3.88
C GLY A 82 -1.76 16.59 4.10
N VAL A 83 -1.32 15.81 3.11
CA VAL A 83 -0.04 15.09 3.13
C VAL A 83 1.14 16.06 3.16
N ILE A 84 1.12 17.09 2.31
CA ILE A 84 2.18 18.12 2.27
C ILE A 84 2.26 18.85 3.61
N ARG A 85 1.12 19.28 4.17
CA ARG A 85 1.08 19.94 5.49
C ARG A 85 1.65 19.07 6.60
N LEU A 86 1.39 17.76 6.57
CA LEU A 86 1.95 16.82 7.54
C LEU A 86 3.48 16.73 7.40
N ILE A 87 4.01 16.69 6.16
CA ILE A 87 5.45 16.67 5.89
C ILE A 87 6.11 17.96 6.38
N GLU A 88 5.52 19.11 6.09
CA GLU A 88 5.99 20.42 6.55
C GLU A 88 6.01 20.50 8.09
N ALA A 89 4.94 20.04 8.75
CA ALA A 89 4.87 19.97 10.20
C ALA A 89 5.92 19.02 10.80
N ALA A 90 6.23 17.91 10.12
CA ALA A 90 7.29 16.98 10.55
C ALA A 90 8.68 17.64 10.46
N TRP A 91 8.94 18.40 9.38
CA TRP A 91 10.18 19.17 9.25
C TRP A 91 10.30 20.25 10.31
N GLU A 92 9.21 20.98 10.57
CA GLU A 92 9.18 22.02 11.58
C GLU A 92 9.35 21.45 13.01
N SER A 93 8.69 20.34 13.32
CA SER A 93 8.85 19.59 14.57
C SER A 93 10.31 19.19 14.79
N SER A 94 10.96 18.64 13.76
CA SER A 94 12.38 18.29 13.81
C SER A 94 13.27 19.52 14.02
N ARG A 95 12.99 20.64 13.34
CA ARG A 95 13.78 21.87 13.48
C ARG A 95 13.64 22.51 14.87
N MET A 96 12.42 22.52 15.42
CA MET A 96 12.12 23.20 16.70
C MET A 96 12.19 22.28 17.92
N GLN A 97 12.34 20.96 17.70
CA GLN A 97 12.33 19.94 18.75
C GLN A 97 11.07 20.01 19.63
N CYS A 98 9.91 20.27 19.03
CA CYS A 98 8.64 20.38 19.73
C CYS A 98 7.48 19.88 18.88
N VAL A 99 6.34 19.61 19.53
CA VAL A 99 5.12 19.17 18.84
C VAL A 99 4.50 20.35 18.07
N VAL A 100 4.34 20.17 16.76
CA VAL A 100 3.59 21.08 15.88
C VAL A 100 2.15 20.58 15.75
N ARG A 101 1.17 21.45 15.98
CA ARG A 101 -0.27 21.13 15.82
C ARG A 101 -0.74 21.54 14.44
N ILE A 102 -1.46 20.65 13.76
CA ILE A 102 -2.09 20.84 12.44
C ILE A 102 -3.60 20.65 12.51
#